data_AF-A0A936K5M6-F1
#
_entry.id   AF-A0A936K5M6-F1
#
_cell.length_a   1.000
_cell.length_b   1.000
_cell.length_c   1.000
_cell.angle_alpha   90.00
_cell.angle_beta   90.00
_cell.angle_gamma   90.00
#
_symmetry.space_group_name_H-M   'P 1'
#
loop_
_entity.id
_entity.type
_entity.pdbx_description
1 polymer ?
#
loop_
_entity_poly.entity_id
_entity_poly.type
_entity_poly.pdbx_seq_one_letter_code
_entity_poly.pdbx_strand_id
1 'polypeptide(L)'
;MDHEGAFVKAFLRSEKQARWAQFLASAKRRHEILDRLNHDLPYLAALGTVVPSHQDYPAELEKLLRAKGAGPTCHVLVAGLKLDGRELPLAEALQAICLQGSGAVLSCLPGRLAYYRPESPGAGILLERFPR
;
A
#
# COMPACT_ATOMS: atom_id res chain seq x y z
N MET A 1 12.24 -1.05 -12.14
CA MET A 1 12.03 -1.32 -10.70
C MET A 1 10.64 -1.86 -10.58
N ASP A 2 10.49 -2.99 -9.89
CA ASP A 2 9.19 -3.57 -9.54
C ASP A 2 8.45 -2.67 -8.53
N HIS A 3 7.12 -2.83 -8.44
CA HIS A 3 6.30 -2.04 -7.51
C HIS A 3 6.75 -2.22 -6.06
N GLU A 4 7.07 -3.45 -5.65
CA GLU A 4 7.43 -3.76 -4.27
C GLU A 4 8.78 -3.19 -3.86
N GLY A 5 9.82 -3.39 -4.66
CA GLY A 5 11.14 -2.83 -4.39
C GLY A 5 11.13 -1.30 -4.42
N ALA A 6 10.38 -0.70 -5.36
CA ALA A 6 10.21 0.75 -5.41
C ALA A 6 9.45 1.29 -4.19
N PHE A 7 8.38 0.61 -3.76
CA PHE A 7 7.63 0.95 -2.56
C PHE A 7 8.53 0.93 -1.31
N VAL A 8 9.25 -0.17 -1.10
CA VAL A 8 10.15 -0.34 0.04
C VAL A 8 11.19 0.77 0.08
N LYS A 9 11.86 1.04 -1.05
CA LYS A 9 12.92 2.05 -1.13
C LYS A 9 12.40 3.48 -0.94
N ALA A 10 11.22 3.77 -1.45
CA ALA A 10 10.69 5.12 -1.49
C ALA A 10 10.03 5.56 -0.18
N PHE A 11 9.27 4.65 0.44
CA PHE A 11 8.35 5.01 1.52
C PHE A 11 8.77 4.50 2.89
N LEU A 12 9.56 3.43 2.99
CA LEU A 12 9.94 2.88 4.29
C LEU A 12 11.20 3.54 4.84
N ARG A 13 11.27 3.61 6.18
CA ARG A 13 12.48 4.02 6.91
C ARG A 13 13.68 3.15 6.50
N SER A 14 14.84 3.78 6.29
CA SER A 14 16.01 3.13 5.69
C SER A 14 16.46 1.89 6.46
N GLU A 15 16.41 1.91 7.79
CA GLU A 15 16.76 0.79 8.66
C GLU A 15 15.81 -0.42 8.56
N LYS A 16 14.63 -0.23 7.96
CA LYS A 16 13.64 -1.30 7.75
C LYS A 16 13.66 -1.86 6.33
N GLN A 17 14.23 -1.14 5.36
CA GLN A 17 14.14 -1.48 3.93
C GLN A 17 14.71 -2.86 3.61
N ALA A 18 15.90 -3.18 4.11
CA ALA A 18 16.55 -4.47 3.83
C ALA A 18 15.71 -5.66 4.32
N ARG A 19 15.13 -5.56 5.53
CA ARG A 19 14.27 -6.60 6.09
C ARG A 19 12.98 -6.75 5.27
N TRP A 20 12.34 -5.65 4.91
CA TRP A 20 11.11 -5.69 4.11
C TRP A 20 11.35 -6.30 2.73
N ALA A 21 12.37 -5.85 2.02
CA ALA A 21 12.74 -6.39 0.70
C ALA A 21 13.03 -7.90 0.77
N GLN A 22 13.81 -8.34 1.77
CA GLN A 22 14.15 -9.76 1.94
C GLN A 22 12.91 -10.63 2.22
N PHE A 23 11.97 -10.15 3.03
CA PHE A 23 10.79 -10.94 3.40
C PHE A 23 9.76 -10.97 2.26
N LEU A 24 9.53 -9.85 1.57
CA LEU A 24 8.61 -9.78 0.43
C LEU A 24 9.05 -10.71 -0.71
N ALA A 25 10.37 -10.83 -0.94
CA ALA A 25 10.94 -11.74 -1.93
C ALA A 25 10.89 -13.23 -1.51
N SER A 26 10.56 -13.55 -0.27
CA SER A 26 10.53 -14.92 0.25
C SER A 26 9.11 -15.43 0.37
N ALA A 27 8.69 -16.35 -0.51
CA ALA A 27 7.35 -16.94 -0.46
C ALA A 27 6.97 -17.51 0.93
N LYS A 28 7.95 -18.06 1.67
CA LYS A 28 7.74 -18.60 3.03
C LYS A 28 7.55 -17.51 4.09
N ARG A 29 8.22 -16.36 3.95
CA ARG A 29 8.29 -15.31 4.99
C ARG A 29 7.48 -14.07 4.65
N ARG A 30 6.96 -13.99 3.43
CA ARG A 30 6.15 -12.89 2.92
C ARG A 30 4.95 -12.62 3.82
N HIS A 31 4.27 -13.67 4.28
CA HIS A 31 3.18 -13.53 5.24
C HIS A 31 3.63 -12.85 6.55
N GLU A 32 4.81 -13.18 7.09
CA GLU A 32 5.31 -12.59 8.35
C GLU A 32 5.50 -11.06 8.28
N ILE A 33 5.83 -10.52 7.10
CA ILE A 33 6.00 -9.07 6.93
C ILE A 33 4.68 -8.39 6.57
N LEU A 34 3.84 -9.04 5.77
CA LEU A 34 2.55 -8.48 5.37
C LEU A 34 1.55 -8.47 6.51
N ASP A 35 1.59 -9.43 7.44
CA ASP A 35 0.73 -9.44 8.62
C ASP A 35 0.92 -8.20 9.50
N ARG A 36 2.12 -7.59 9.45
CA ARG A 36 2.40 -6.33 10.14
C ARG A 36 1.56 -5.17 9.61
N LEU A 37 1.11 -5.21 8.36
CA LEU A 37 0.25 -4.18 7.77
C LEU A 37 -1.06 -4.02 8.54
N ASN A 38 -1.51 -5.04 9.29
CA ASN A 38 -2.69 -4.91 10.14
C ASN A 38 -2.47 -3.85 11.24
N HIS A 39 -1.24 -3.72 11.74
CA HIS A 39 -0.95 -2.93 12.94
C HIS A 39 -0.05 -1.73 12.67
N ASP A 40 1.01 -1.88 11.87
CA ASP A 40 2.00 -0.84 11.63
C ASP A 40 2.74 -1.02 10.30
N LEU A 41 2.87 0.10 9.58
CA LEU A 41 3.76 0.23 8.44
C LEU A 41 4.86 1.22 8.82
N PRO A 42 6.16 0.86 8.76
CA PRO A 42 7.24 1.75 9.14
C PRO A 42 7.57 2.76 8.01
N TYR A 43 6.56 3.48 7.54
CA TYR A 43 6.70 4.50 6.51
C TYR A 43 7.38 5.77 7.05
N LEU A 44 7.89 6.59 6.14
CA LEU A 44 8.43 7.91 6.43
C LEU A 44 7.26 8.86 6.67
N ALA A 45 7.05 9.30 7.91
CA ALA A 45 5.92 10.14 8.31
C ALA A 45 5.75 11.40 7.43
N ALA A 46 6.86 11.99 6.98
CA ALA A 46 6.85 13.16 6.09
C ALA A 46 6.24 12.91 4.69
N LEU A 47 6.05 11.65 4.30
CA LEU A 47 5.43 11.25 3.04
C LEU A 47 3.98 10.76 3.21
N GLY A 48 3.52 10.64 4.46
CA GLY A 48 2.19 10.12 4.78
C GLY A 48 1.20 11.23 5.10
N THR A 49 0.02 11.13 4.49
CA THR A 49 -1.13 11.99 4.80
C THR A 49 -2.31 11.09 5.17
N VAL A 50 -2.95 11.35 6.30
CA VAL A 50 -4.15 10.62 6.71
C VAL A 50 -5.28 10.94 5.72
N VAL A 51 -5.90 9.90 5.16
CA VAL A 51 -7.09 10.05 4.35
C VAL A 51 -8.27 10.38 5.27
N PRO A 52 -9.00 11.49 5.03
CA PRO A 52 -10.18 11.79 5.81
C PRO A 52 -11.20 10.66 5.73
N SER A 53 -11.89 10.36 6.83
CA SER A 53 -12.88 9.28 6.91
C SER A 53 -13.99 9.36 5.84
N HIS A 54 -14.40 10.57 5.47
CA HIS A 54 -15.36 10.83 4.39
C HIS A 54 -14.79 10.65 2.96
N GLN A 55 -13.54 10.22 2.83
CA GLN A 55 -12.89 9.84 1.56
C GLN A 55 -12.37 8.41 1.61
N ASP A 56 -12.51 7.72 2.76
CA ASP A 56 -11.95 6.37 2.99
C ASP A 56 -12.91 5.26 2.54
N TYR A 57 -13.50 5.45 1.35
CA TYR A 57 -14.32 4.46 0.66
C TYR A 57 -13.91 4.30 -0.80
N PRO A 58 -14.12 3.11 -1.41
CA PRO A 58 -13.49 2.75 -2.69
C PRO A 58 -13.64 3.81 -3.80
N ALA A 59 -14.83 4.37 -3.97
CA ALA A 59 -15.10 5.33 -5.05
C ALA A 59 -14.34 6.66 -4.88
N GLU A 60 -14.22 7.20 -3.66
CA GLU A 60 -13.48 8.45 -3.45
C GLU A 60 -11.99 8.22 -3.35
N LEU A 61 -11.55 7.08 -2.80
CA LEU A 61 -10.15 6.68 -2.87
C LEU A 61 -9.67 6.56 -4.31
N GLU A 62 -10.48 5.98 -5.20
CA GLU A 62 -10.14 5.88 -6.61
C GLU A 62 -9.99 7.27 -7.23
N LYS A 63 -10.95 8.18 -7.00
CA LYS A 63 -10.87 9.57 -7.49
C LYS A 63 -9.65 10.29 -6.94
N LEU A 64 -9.38 10.17 -5.64
CA LEU A 64 -8.24 10.78 -4.97
C LEU A 64 -6.93 10.28 -5.58
N LEU A 65 -6.76 8.97 -5.70
CA LEU A 65 -5.55 8.35 -6.26
C LEU A 65 -5.35 8.73 -7.72
N ARG A 66 -6.42 8.72 -8.54
CA ARG A 66 -6.36 9.16 -9.95
C ARG A 66 -6.02 10.64 -10.08
N ALA A 67 -6.55 11.51 -9.21
CA ALA A 67 -6.19 12.92 -9.17
C ALA A 67 -4.71 13.14 -8.83
N LYS A 68 -4.10 12.21 -8.07
CA LYS A 68 -2.65 12.17 -7.80
C LYS A 68 -1.83 11.48 -8.90
N GLY A 69 -2.47 11.06 -9.99
CA GLY A 69 -1.82 10.46 -11.16
C GLY A 69 -1.77 8.94 -11.18
N ALA A 70 -2.49 8.23 -10.29
CA ALA A 70 -2.60 6.78 -10.38
C ALA A 70 -3.12 6.33 -11.75
N GLY A 71 -2.52 5.26 -12.26
CA GLY A 71 -2.98 4.58 -13.47
C GLY A 71 -4.26 3.78 -13.25
N PRO A 72 -4.73 3.04 -14.28
CA PRO A 72 -5.89 2.17 -14.17
C PRO A 72 -5.63 0.92 -13.32
N THR A 73 -4.36 0.55 -13.11
CA THR A 73 -3.93 -0.62 -12.35
C THR A 73 -3.04 -0.24 -11.18
N CYS A 74 -2.97 -1.13 -10.19
CA CYS A 74 -2.05 -1.02 -9.06
C CYS A 74 -1.58 -2.40 -8.62
N HIS A 75 -0.41 -2.45 -7.98
CA HIS A 75 0.13 -3.65 -7.37
C HIS A 75 -0.33 -3.78 -5.92
N VAL A 76 -0.80 -4.97 -5.52
CA VAL A 76 -1.36 -5.18 -4.19
C VAL A 76 -0.41 -5.97 -3.28
N LEU A 77 -0.26 -5.47 -2.06
CA LEU A 77 0.46 -6.10 -0.96
C LEU A 77 -0.54 -6.33 0.17
N VAL A 78 -0.85 -7.58 0.50
CA VAL A 78 -1.84 -7.90 1.55
C VAL A 78 -1.58 -9.26 2.19
N ALA A 79 -1.81 -9.39 3.49
CA ALA A 79 -1.63 -10.66 4.17
C ALA A 79 -2.76 -11.65 3.84
N GLY A 80 -2.41 -12.89 3.50
CA GLY A 80 -3.36 -14.03 3.50
C GLY A 80 -4.38 -14.06 2.36
N LEU A 81 -4.36 -13.09 1.43
CA LEU A 81 -5.29 -13.07 0.30
C LEU A 81 -4.63 -13.50 -1.00
N LYS A 82 -5.40 -14.17 -1.87
CA LYS A 82 -4.96 -14.60 -3.21
C LYS A 82 -4.60 -13.45 -4.16
N LEU A 83 -4.89 -12.21 -3.75
CA LEU A 83 -4.62 -11.00 -4.51
C LEU A 83 -3.24 -10.39 -4.19
N ASP A 84 -2.55 -10.88 -3.17
CA ASP A 84 -1.20 -10.46 -2.81
C ASP A 84 -0.19 -10.71 -3.95
N GLY A 85 0.67 -9.73 -4.19
CA GLY A 85 1.70 -9.78 -5.24
C GLY A 85 1.16 -9.65 -6.66
N ARG A 86 -0.14 -9.33 -6.84
CA ARG A 86 -0.77 -9.20 -8.15
C ARG A 86 -0.99 -7.75 -8.52
N GLU A 87 -0.95 -7.50 -9.82
CA GLU A 87 -1.44 -6.27 -10.42
C GLU A 87 -2.93 -6.42 -10.72
N LEU A 88 -3.74 -5.48 -10.27
CA LEU A 88 -5.19 -5.47 -10.42
C LEU A 88 -5.68 -4.09 -10.88
N PRO A 89 -6.86 -4.01 -11.52
CA PRO A 89 -7.57 -2.74 -11.69
C PRO A 89 -7.72 -2.02 -10.36
N LEU A 90 -7.43 -0.72 -10.32
CA LEU A 90 -7.43 0.08 -9.09
C LEU A 90 -8.77 -0.01 -8.35
N ALA A 91 -9.89 0.07 -9.09
CA ALA A 91 -11.24 -0.03 -8.53
C ALA A 91 -11.49 -1.40 -7.85
N GLU A 92 -11.06 -2.49 -8.49
CA GLU A 92 -11.20 -3.85 -7.97
C GLU A 92 -10.36 -4.04 -6.70
N ALA A 93 -9.11 -3.58 -6.73
CA ALA A 93 -8.22 -3.65 -5.58
C ALA A 93 -8.78 -2.88 -4.38
N LEU A 94 -9.28 -1.66 -4.60
CA LEU A 94 -9.91 -0.85 -3.57
C LEU A 94 -11.15 -1.52 -2.98
N GLN A 95 -12.05 -2.06 -3.82
CA GLN A 95 -13.20 -2.81 -3.33
C GLN A 95 -12.78 -4.02 -2.48
N ALA A 96 -11.80 -4.80 -2.94
CA ALA A 96 -11.34 -5.96 -2.21
C ALA A 96 -10.78 -5.58 -0.83
N ILE A 97 -9.84 -4.64 -0.76
CA ILE A 97 -9.18 -4.31 0.52
C ILE A 97 -10.08 -3.55 1.48
N CYS A 98 -11.03 -2.74 0.97
CA CYS A 98 -11.92 -1.97 1.84
C CYS A 98 -12.95 -2.86 2.55
N LEU A 99 -13.32 -3.99 1.95
CA LEU A 99 -14.32 -4.92 2.49
C LEU A 99 -13.72 -6.03 3.37
N GLN A 100 -12.43 -6.34 3.21
CA GLN A 100 -11.79 -7.49 3.86
C GLN A 100 -11.28 -7.21 5.28
N GLY A 101 -11.23 -5.94 5.71
CA GLY A 101 -10.81 -5.55 7.05
C GLY A 101 -9.32 -5.76 7.37
N SER A 102 -8.54 -6.36 6.46
CA SER A 102 -7.11 -6.60 6.64
C SER A 102 -6.23 -5.43 6.21
N GLY A 103 -5.04 -5.37 6.79
CA GLY A 103 -3.99 -4.43 6.44
C GLY A 103 -3.48 -4.68 5.02
N ALA A 104 -3.45 -3.64 4.20
CA ALA A 104 -3.07 -3.72 2.80
C ALA A 104 -2.34 -2.47 2.33
N VAL A 105 -1.52 -2.63 1.29
CA VAL A 105 -0.92 -1.53 0.53
C VAL A 105 -1.24 -1.69 -0.94
N LEU A 106 -1.70 -0.59 -1.56
CA LEU A 106 -1.84 -0.45 -3.00
C LEU A 106 -0.72 0.43 -3.53
N SER A 107 0.22 -0.14 -4.29
CA SER A 107 1.22 0.64 -5.00
C SER A 107 0.66 1.05 -6.37
N CYS A 108 0.22 2.30 -6.47
CA CYS A 108 -0.40 2.84 -7.68
C CYS A 108 0.64 3.35 -8.69
N LEU A 109 1.71 3.97 -8.20
CA LEU A 109 2.86 4.37 -9.00
C LEU A 109 4.14 3.94 -8.27
N PRO A 110 4.99 3.09 -8.88
CA PRO A 110 6.20 2.58 -8.24
C PRO A 110 7.05 3.70 -7.62
N GLY A 111 7.16 3.68 -6.29
CA GLY A 111 7.96 4.63 -5.51
C GLY A 111 7.49 6.09 -5.51
N ARG A 112 6.28 6.39 -6.02
CA ARG A 112 5.71 7.75 -6.11
C ARG A 112 4.36 7.90 -5.45
N LEU A 113 3.49 6.89 -5.58
CA LEU A 113 2.14 6.93 -5.01
C LEU A 113 1.75 5.54 -4.50
N ALA A 114 1.39 5.47 -3.22
CA ALA A 114 0.79 4.28 -2.63
C ALA A 114 -0.31 4.68 -1.63
N TYR A 115 -1.24 3.77 -1.40
CA TYR A 115 -2.23 3.88 -0.33
C TYR A 115 -2.03 2.72 0.64
N TYR A 116 -1.88 3.04 1.91
CA TYR A 116 -1.79 2.07 3.00
C TYR A 116 -3.10 2.10 3.78
N ARG A 117 -3.69 0.92 3.98
CA ARG A 117 -4.85 0.72 4.83
C ARG A 117 -4.44 -0.19 5.99
N PRO A 118 -4.44 0.27 7.24
CA PRO A 118 -4.33 -0.61 8.40
C PRO A 118 -5.63 -1.42 8.60
N GLU A 119 -5.61 -2.37 9.54
CA GLU A 119 -6.85 -3.04 9.96
C GLU A 119 -7.84 -2.03 10.57
N SER A 120 -9.13 -2.24 10.33
CA SER A 120 -10.19 -1.40 10.91
C SER A 120 -10.14 -1.47 12.45
N PRO A 121 -10.22 -0.34 13.18
CA PRO A 121 -10.71 0.98 12.76
C PRO A 121 -9.62 2.00 12.34
N GLY A 122 -8.41 1.56 11.98
CA GLY A 122 -7.34 2.47 11.59
C GLY A 122 -7.67 3.26 10.31
N ALA A 123 -7.31 4.55 10.27
CA ALA A 123 -7.51 5.39 9.09
C ALA A 123 -6.51 5.06 7.97
N GLY A 124 -6.98 5.10 6.73
CA GLY A 124 -6.12 4.99 5.56
C GLY A 124 -5.07 6.10 5.49
N ILE A 125 -3.87 5.77 4.99
CA ILE A 125 -2.74 6.68 4.81
C ILE A 125 -2.38 6.74 3.33
N LEU A 126 -2.40 7.94 2.77
CA LEU A 126 -1.88 8.21 1.44
C LEU A 126 -0.37 8.47 1.54
N LEU A 127 0.42 7.74 0.75
CA LEU A 127 1.87 7.85 0.69
C LEU A 127 2.28 8.45 -0.66
N GLU A 128 2.88 9.65 -0.62
CA GLU A 128 3.22 10.40 -1.83
C GLU A 128 4.67 10.85 -1.82
N ARG A 129 5.36 10.70 -2.94
CA ARG A 129 6.72 11.16 -3.14
C ARG A 129 6.85 11.86 -4.49
N PHE A 130 6.98 13.18 -4.45
CA PHE A 130 7.25 13.97 -5.64
C PHE A 130 8.73 13.79 -6.06
N PRO A 131 9.01 13.64 -7.37
CA PRO A 131 10.39 13.72 -7.85
C PRO A 131 10.96 15.08 -7.48
N ARG A 132 12.17 15.08 -6.91
CA ARG A 132 12.98 16.29 -6.76
C ARG A 132 13.60 16.66 -8.10
#